data_AF-A0A7V1EAW3-F1
#
_entry.id   AF-A0A7V1EAW3-F1
#
_cell.length_a   1.000
_cell.length_b   1.000
_cell.length_c   1.000
_cell.angle_alpha   90.00
_cell.angle_beta   90.00
_cell.angle_gamma   90.00
#
_symmetry.space_group_name_H-M   'P 1'
#
loop_
_entity.id
_entity.type
_entity.pdbx_description
1 polymer ?
#
loop_
_entity_poly.entity_id
_entity_poly.type
_entity_poly.pdbx_seq_one_letter_code
_entity_poly.pdbx_strand_id
1 'polypeptide(L)' 'MRLSGNRPAGYPQAYAKKWVVYVKKPFSGPKQVLQYLGKYTHRVAISNHRIIEVKDDRVIFKWRDYKDSNTM' A
#
# COMPACT_ATOMS: atom_id res chain seq x y z
N MET A 1 20.63 5.25 3.33
CA MET A 1 20.44 3.94 2.68
C MET A 1 19.56 4.15 1.44
N ARG A 2 20.17 4.27 0.25
CA ARG A 2 19.46 4.52 -1.02
C ARG A 2 18.94 3.19 -1.54
N LEU A 3 17.63 3.01 -1.60
CA LEU A 3 17.02 1.87 -2.28
C LEU A 3 17.11 2.12 -3.79
N SER A 4 18.25 1.73 -4.39
CA SER A 4 18.38 1.54 -5.83
C SER A 4 17.67 0.25 -6.22
N GLY A 5 16.33 0.28 -6.16
CA GLY A 5 15.47 -0.79 -6.65
C GLY A 5 14.93 -0.43 -8.02
N ASN A 6 15.07 -1.34 -8.97
CA ASN A 6 14.58 -1.30 -10.35
C ASN A 6 13.23 -0.56 -10.47
N ARG A 7 13.19 0.60 -11.16
CA ARG A 7 11.96 1.39 -11.30
C ARG A 7 11.01 0.70 -12.27
N PRO A 8 9.84 0.19 -11.84
CA PRO A 8 8.88 -0.36 -12.77
C PRO A 8 8.32 0.77 -13.66
N ALA A 9 8.24 0.53 -14.96
CA ALA A 9 7.87 1.52 -15.99
C ALA A 9 6.43 2.07 -15.89
N GLY A 10 5.62 1.59 -14.93
CA GLY A 10 4.19 1.86 -14.89
C GLY A 10 3.78 3.28 -14.49
N TYR A 11 4.52 3.96 -13.60
CA TYR A 11 4.08 5.25 -13.04
C TYR A 11 5.25 6.15 -12.57
N PRO A 12 6.04 6.76 -13.49
CA PRO A 12 7.20 7.59 -13.14
C PRO A 12 6.84 8.80 -12.26
N GLN A 13 5.62 9.33 -12.38
CA GLN A 13 5.10 10.44 -11.58
C GLN A 13 4.99 10.10 -10.08
N ALA A 14 4.70 8.84 -9.73
CA ALA A 14 4.60 8.43 -8.33
C ALA A 14 5.97 8.42 -7.64
N TYR A 15 7.03 8.13 -8.41
CA TYR A 15 8.41 8.13 -7.92
C TYR A 15 9.08 9.51 -7.96
N ALA A 16 8.53 10.46 -8.73
CA ALA A 16 9.01 11.84 -8.74
C ALA A 16 8.71 12.57 -7.42
N LYS A 17 7.68 12.13 -6.67
CA LYS A 17 7.33 12.71 -5.37
C LYS A 17 8.36 12.30 -4.31
N LYS A 18 8.87 13.27 -3.56
CA LYS A 18 9.75 13.01 -2.42
C LYS A 18 8.90 12.49 -1.25
N TRP A 19 8.79 11.17 -1.16
CA TRP A 19 8.09 10.50 -0.06
C TRP A 19 8.82 10.75 1.26
N VAL A 20 8.16 11.45 2.18
CA VAL A 20 8.64 11.58 3.57
C VAL A 20 8.14 10.36 4.33
N VAL A 21 8.97 9.32 4.43
CA VAL A 21 8.63 8.12 5.19
C VAL A 21 8.99 8.36 6.65
N TYR A 22 7.99 8.74 7.45
CA TYR A 22 8.15 8.78 8.90
C TYR A 22 7.96 7.36 9.46
N VAL A 23 9.00 6.84 10.11
CA VAL A 23 8.93 5.56 10.83
C VAL A 23 9.16 5.83 12.30
N LYS A 24 8.13 5.58 13.11
CA LYS A 24 8.27 5.56 14.57
C LYS A 24 9.06 4.32 14.96
N LYS A 25 10.00 4.46 15.92
CA LYS A 25 10.77 3.32 16.43
C LYS A 25 9.79 2.21 16.88
N PRO A 26 9.95 0.96 16.39
CA PRO A 26 9.02 -0.10 16.75
C PRO A 26 9.12 -0.36 18.25
N PHE A 27 7.99 -0.22 18.95
CA PHE A 27 7.92 -0.27 20.40
C PHE A 27 8.15 -1.65 21.02
N SER A 28 8.21 -2.72 20.21
CA SER A 28 8.08 -4.09 20.71
C SER A 28 9.11 -5.07 20.13
N GLY A 29 10.20 -4.56 19.54
CA GLY A 29 11.28 -5.40 19.03
C GLY A 29 10.98 -6.14 17.71
N PRO A 30 11.95 -6.90 17.18
CA PRO A 30 11.88 -7.48 15.83
C PRO A 30 10.72 -8.46 15.60
N LYS A 31 10.33 -9.22 16.63
CA LYS A 31 9.27 -10.23 16.54
C LYS A 31 7.90 -9.61 16.24
N GLN A 32 7.58 -8.46 16.82
CA GLN A 32 6.35 -7.73 16.51
C GLN A 32 6.35 -7.13 15.10
N VAL A 33 7.51 -6.68 14.61
CA VAL A 33 7.64 -6.22 13.21
C VAL A 33 7.37 -7.38 12.24
N LEU A 34 7.91 -8.56 12.53
CA LEU A 34 7.66 -9.79 11.76
C LEU A 34 6.19 -10.21 11.82
N GLN A 35 5.55 -10.21 12.99
CA GLN A 35 4.13 -10.51 13.11
C GLN A 35 3.25 -9.48 12.39
N TYR A 36 3.64 -8.20 12.43
CA TYR A 36 2.94 -7.15 11.69
C TYR A 36 3.06 -7.40 10.19
N LEU A 37 4.28 -7.45 9.64
CA LEU A 37 4.52 -7.69 8.22
C LEU A 37 3.88 -9.00 7.74
N GLY A 38 3.98 -10.07 8.53
CA GLY A 38 3.40 -11.38 8.22
C GLY A 38 1.88 -11.37 8.06
N LYS A 39 1.15 -10.48 8.77
CA LYS A 39 -0.30 -10.31 8.58
C LYS A 39 -0.66 -9.59 7.28
N TYR A 40 0.27 -8.82 6.72
CA TYR A 40 0.06 -7.99 5.53
C TYR A 40 0.72 -8.58 4.27
N THR A 41 1.35 -9.75 4.33
CA THR A 41 1.84 -10.46 3.13
C THR A 41 0.69 -10.85 2.20
N HIS A 42 -0.46 -11.23 2.76
CA HIS A 42 -1.65 -11.61 2.00
C HIS A 42 -2.73 -10.52 1.96
N ARG A 43 -2.63 -9.51 2.83
CA ARG A 43 -3.61 -8.43 2.96
C ARG A 43 -2.97 -7.11 2.56
N VAL A 44 -3.16 -6.71 1.32
CA VAL A 44 -2.90 -5.33 0.89
C VAL A 44 -4.14 -4.48 1.14
N ALA A 45 -3.96 -3.25 1.65
CA ALA A 45 -5.08 -2.34 1.92
C ALA A 45 -5.88 -2.05 0.64
N ILE A 46 -5.18 -1.80 -0.48
CA ILE A 46 -5.74 -1.64 -1.83
C ILE A 46 -4.74 -2.28 -2.81
N SER A 47 -5.22 -3.18 -3.66
CA SER A 47 -4.42 -3.77 -4.75
C SER A 47 -4.45 -2.87 -5.99
N ASN A 48 -3.36 -2.85 -6.78
CA ASN A 48 -3.27 -2.00 -7.98
C ASN A 48 -4.39 -2.24 -9.00
N HIS A 49 -4.83 -3.48 -9.18
CA HIS A 49 -5.93 -3.82 -10.10
C HIS A 49 -7.29 -3.25 -9.67
N ARG A 50 -7.43 -2.77 -8.43
CA ARG A 50 -8.65 -2.10 -7.97
C ARG A 50 -8.69 -0.64 -8.39
N ILE A 51 -7.57 -0.03 -8.75
CA ILE A 51 -7.50 1.35 -9.23
C ILE A 51 -8.09 1.38 -10.66
N ILE A 52 -9.12 2.18 -10.87
CA ILE A 52 -9.76 2.40 -12.17
C ILE A 52 -9.14 3.61 -12.86
N GLU A 53 -9.00 4.71 -12.12
CA GLU A 53 -8.53 5.99 -12.67
C GLU A 53 -7.85 6.81 -11.58
N VAL A 54 -6.83 7.57 -11.97
CA VAL A 54 -6.20 8.61 -11.14
C VAL A 54 -6.22 9.90 -11.94
N LYS A 55 -6.97 10.90 -11.47
CA LYS A 55 -7.12 12.19 -12.14
C LYS A 55 -7.06 13.33 -11.13
N ASP A 56 -6.27 14.35 -11.46
CA ASP A 56 -5.99 15.49 -10.60
C ASP A 56 -5.55 15.02 -9.19
N ASP A 57 -6.38 15.29 -8.17
CA ASP A 57 -6.17 14.88 -6.77
C ASP A 57 -7.14 13.76 -6.32
N ARG A 58 -7.74 13.03 -7.26
CA ARG A 58 -8.75 11.99 -6.98
C ARG A 58 -8.34 10.64 -7.55
N VAL A 59 -8.59 9.60 -6.75
CA VAL A 59 -8.35 8.20 -7.12
C VAL A 59 -9.68 7.47 -7.10
N ILE A 60 -10.06 6.89 -8.24
CA ILE A 60 -11.26 6.07 -8.38
C ILE A 60 -10.82 4.60 -8.30
N PHE A 61 -11.42 3.83 -7.40
CA PHE A 61 -11.10 2.40 -7.24
C PHE A 61 -12.34 1.56 -6.92
N LYS A 62 -12.31 0.28 -7.32
CA LYS A 62 -13.34 -0.70 -6.97
C LYS A 62 -13.16 -1.15 -5.54
N TRP A 63 -14.24 -1.28 -4.79
CA TRP A 63 -14.20 -1.85 -3.46
C TRP A 63 -15.28 -2.89 -3.24
N ARG A 64 -14.97 -3.85 -2.37
CA ARG A 64 -15.89 -4.88 -1.93
C ARG A 64 -16.02 -4.74 -0.42
N ASP A 65 -17.25 -4.57 0.05
CA ASP A 65 -17.53 -4.68 1.47
C ASP A 65 -17.43 -6.15 1.86
N TYR A 66 -16.60 -6.43 2.86
CA TYR A 66 -16.45 -7.76 3.43
C TYR A 66 -17.11 -7.86 4.81
N LYS A 67 -17.57 -6.73 5.38
CA LYS A 67 -18.35 -6.71 6.63
C LYS A 67 -19.82 -6.99 6.37
N ASP A 68 -20.33 -6.49 5.25
CA ASP A 68 -21.63 -6.91 4.75
C ASP A 68 -21.44 -8.26 4.07
N SER A 69 -21.68 -9.33 4.81
CA SER A 69 -21.81 -10.68 4.30
C SER A 69 -22.95 -10.72 3.28
N ASN A 70 -22.65 -10.31 2.04
CA ASN A 70 -23.44 -10.37 0.81
C ASN A 70 -24.78 -11.09 0.97
N THR A 71 -25.73 -10.42 1.62
CA THR A 71 -27.06 -10.96 1.82
C THR A 71 -27.86 -10.46 0.63
N MET A 72 -28.19 -11.41 -0.24
CA MET A 72 -29.19 -11.21 -1.28
C MET A 72 -30.56 -10.97 -0.65
#